data_AF-A0A7V7DEW8-F1
#
_entry.id   AF-A0A7V7DEW8-F1
#
_cell.length_a   1.000
_cell.length_b   1.000
_cell.length_c   1.000
_cell.angle_alpha   90.00
_cell.angle_beta   90.00
_cell.angle_gamma   90.00
#
_symmetry.space_group_name_H-M   'P 1'
#
loop_
_entity.id
_entity.type
_entity.pdbx_description
1 polymer ?
#
loop_
_entity_poly.entity_id
_entity_poly.type
_entity_poly.pdbx_seq_one_letter_code
_entity_poly.pdbx_strand_id
1 'polypeptide(L)' 'MLKNYKELNVWQKSYELCLKVYRITAKFPYEERYGLTSQIRRSAVSVPSNIAEGYGRKTTVDYIRMLYIS' A
#
# COMPACT_ATOMS: atom_id res chain seq x y z
N MET A 1 -21.15 5.88 -10.03
CA MET A 1 -20.45 4.60 -9.71
C MET A 1 -18.96 4.86 -9.84
N LEU A 2 -18.15 4.39 -8.90
CA LEU A 2 -16.68 4.51 -8.99
C LEU A 2 -16.20 3.77 -10.23
N LYS A 3 -15.35 4.41 -11.06
CA LYS A 3 -14.84 3.80 -12.29
C LYS A 3 -13.50 3.09 -12.08
N ASN A 4 -12.81 3.42 -10.99
CA ASN A 4 -11.45 2.96 -10.71
C ASN A 4 -11.18 2.94 -9.20
N TYR A 5 -10.38 1.98 -8.73
CA TYR A 5 -9.86 1.94 -7.36
C TYR A 5 -9.12 3.24 -6.96
N LYS A 6 -8.55 3.97 -7.92
CA LYS A 6 -7.87 5.26 -7.67
C LYS A 6 -8.81 6.36 -7.16
N GLU A 7 -10.11 6.22 -7.36
CA GLU A 7 -11.13 7.14 -6.84
C GLU A 7 -11.45 6.85 -5.36
N LEU A 8 -10.98 5.73 -4.79
CA LEU A 8 -11.15 5.41 -3.38
C LEU A 8 -10.25 6.31 -2.52
N ASN A 9 -10.86 7.05 -1.59
CA ASN A 9 -10.13 7.88 -0.62
C ASN A 9 -9.09 7.09 0.18
N VAL A 10 -9.41 5.83 0.52
CA VAL A 10 -8.48 4.95 1.25
C VAL A 10 -7.27 4.57 0.40
N TRP A 11 -7.46 4.34 -0.91
CA TRP A 11 -6.36 4.09 -1.82
C TRP A 11 -5.46 5.32 -1.94
N GLN A 12 -6.04 6.51 -2.16
CA GLN A 12 -5.29 7.76 -2.26
C GLN A 12 -4.45 8.03 -1.01
N LYS A 13 -5.05 7.90 0.18
CA LYS A 13 -4.35 8.07 1.46
C LYS A 13 -3.23 7.05 1.65
N SER A 14 -3.45 5.79 1.28
CA SER A 14 -2.42 4.74 1.37
C SER A 14 -1.26 4.98 0.40
N TYR A 15 -1.54 5.49 -0.81
CA TYR A 15 -0.51 5.88 -1.77
C TYR A 15 0.31 7.08 -1.26
N GLU A 16 -0.35 8.10 -0.69
CA GLU A 16 0.35 9.21 -0.04
C GLU A 16 1.23 8.75 1.13
N LEU A 17 0.76 7.78 1.93
CA LEU A 17 1.54 7.17 2.99
C LEU A 17 2.80 6.49 2.44
N CYS A 18 2.70 5.76 1.33
CA CYS A 18 3.87 5.18 0.65
C CYS A 18 4.89 6.26 0.30
N LEU A 19 4.46 7.35 -0.33
CA LEU A 19 5.37 8.43 -0.71
C LEU A 19 6.05 9.05 0.52
N LYS A 20 5.32 9.24 1.63
CA LYS A 20 5.89 9.73 2.89
C LYS A 20 6.91 8.74 3.47
N VAL A 21 6.60 7.45 3.49
CA VAL A 21 7.51 6.39 3.94
C VAL A 21 8.80 6.39 3.13
N TYR A 22 8.72 6.48 1.80
CA TYR A 22 9.91 6.54 0.94
C TYR A 22 10.78 7.77 1.24
N ARG A 23 10.16 8.94 1.45
CA ARG A 23 10.86 10.18 1.79
C ARG A 23 11.55 10.11 3.17
N ILE A 24 10.90 9.50 4.16
CA ILE A 24 11.46 9.35 5.52
C ILE A 24 12.61 8.35 5.50
N THR A 25 12.39 7.16 4.95
CA THR A 25 13.38 6.08 4.91
C THR A 25 14.57 6.38 4.00
N ALA A 26 14.47 7.36 3.09
CA ALA A 26 15.62 7.84 2.32
C ALA A 26 16.70 8.50 3.20
N LYS A 27 16.37 8.88 4.45
CA LYS A 27 17.30 9.49 5.41
C LYS A 27 17.88 8.47 6.41
N PHE A 28 17.55 7.19 6.28
CA PHE A 28 18.06 6.15 7.17
C PHE A 28 19.54 5.85 6.87
N PRO A 29 20.29 5.30 7.85
CA PRO A 29 21.65 4.82 7.62
C PRO A 29 21.72 3.80 6.48
N TYR A 30 22.87 3.74 5.79
CA TYR A 30 23.06 2.86 4.65
C TYR A 30 22.94 1.38 5.04
N GLU A 31 23.36 1.03 6.25
CA GLU A 31 23.31 -0.29 6.85
C GLU A 31 21.87 -0.81 6.96
N GLU A 32 20.89 0.08 7.13
CA GLU A 32 19.47 -0.25 7.23
C GLU A 32 18.78 -0.45 5.89
N ARG A 33 19.49 -0.28 4.77
CA ARG A 33 18.93 -0.38 3.41
C ARG A 33 18.20 -1.70 3.18
N TYR A 34 18.81 -2.81 3.60
CA TYR A 34 18.23 -4.15 3.47
C TYR A 34 17.49 -4.61 4.74
N GLY A 35 17.73 -3.96 5.89
CA GLY A 35 16.99 -4.15 7.14
C GLY A 35 15.68 -3.36 7.16
N LEU A 36 15.61 -2.35 8.04
CA LEU A 36 14.38 -1.59 8.30
C LEU A 36 13.83 -0.88 7.05
N THR A 37 14.70 -0.32 6.21
CA THR A 37 14.27 0.42 5.01
C THR A 37 13.48 -0.47 4.06
N SER A 38 13.99 -1.68 3.80
CA SER A 38 13.33 -2.61 2.87
C SER A 38 11.99 -3.10 3.42
N GLN A 39 11.93 -3.42 4.72
CA GLN A 39 10.71 -3.93 5.37
C GLN A 39 9.61 -2.88 5.41
N ILE A 40 9.93 -1.66 5.87
CA ILE A 40 8.95 -0.58 5.98
C ILE A 40 8.42 -0.19 4.59
N ARG A 41 9.29 -0.06 3.58
CA ARG A 41 8.86 0.28 2.21
C ARG A 41 7.96 -0.79 1.61
N ARG A 42 8.29 -2.07 1.76
CA ARG A 42 7.44 -3.17 1.25
C ARG A 42 6.09 -3.20 1.94
N SER A 43 6.06 -3.08 3.26
CA SER A 43 4.82 -3.04 4.03
C SER A 43 3.97 -1.82 3.70
N ALA A 44 4.56 -0.65 3.44
CA ALA A 44 3.79 0.51 3.01
C ALA A 44 3.15 0.29 1.63
N VAL A 45 3.93 -0.24 0.67
CA VAL A 45 3.47 -0.49 -0.71
C VAL A 45 2.40 -1.58 -0.78
N SER A 46 2.40 -2.57 0.13
CA SER A 46 1.38 -3.62 0.11
C SER A 46 -0.03 -3.09 0.34
N VAL A 47 -0.21 -2.02 1.13
CA VAL A 47 -1.54 -1.44 1.43
C VAL A 47 -2.29 -0.99 0.17
N PRO A 48 -1.80 -0.02 -0.64
CA PRO A 48 -2.49 0.38 -1.87
C PRO A 48 -2.54 -0.75 -2.91
N SER A 49 -1.60 -1.69 -2.89
CA SER A 49 -1.54 -2.81 -3.82
C SER A 49 -2.66 -3.81 -3.55
N ASN A 50 -2.87 -4.19 -2.29
CA ASN A 50 -3.95 -5.08 -1.88
C ASN A 50 -5.32 -4.44 -2.10
N ILE A 51 -5.48 -3.14 -1.87
CA ILE A 51 -6.72 -2.42 -2.19
C ILE A 51 -7.02 -2.48 -3.69
N ALA A 52 -6.01 -2.22 -4.54
CA ALA A 52 -6.17 -2.25 -5.99
C ALA A 52 -6.46 -3.67 -6.51
N GLU A 53 -5.75 -4.67 -5.99
CA GLU A 53 -5.94 -6.08 -6.32
C GLU A 53 -7.34 -6.54 -5.90
N GLY A 54 -7.75 -6.22 -4.67
CA GLY A 54 -9.05 -6.54 -4.12
C GLY A 54 -10.20 -5.93 -4.91
N TYR A 55 -10.07 -4.67 -5.35
CA TYR A 55 -11.06 -4.00 -6.20
C TYR A 55 -11.25 -4.73 -7.55
N GLY A 56 -10.21 -5.38 -8.06
CA GLY A 56 -10.27 -6.20 -9.28
C GLY A 56 -10.82 -7.62 -9.09
N ARG A 57 -11.12 -8.05 -7.86
CA ARG A 57 -11.64 -9.41 -7.59
C ARG A 57 -13.12 -9.53 -7.95
N LYS A 58 -13.54 -10.76 -8.27
CA LYS A 58 -14.89 -11.06 -8.75
C LYS A 58 -15.95 -11.09 -7.65
N THR A 59 -15.55 -11.26 -6.39
CA THR A 59 -16.48 -11.41 -5.27
C THR A 59 -16.16 -10.39 -4.16
N THR A 60 -17.20 -9.98 -3.44
CA THR A 60 -17.06 -9.12 -2.26
C THR A 60 -16.22 -9.79 -1.17
N VAL A 61 -16.30 -11.12 -1.03
CA VAL A 61 -15.53 -11.88 -0.04
C VAL A 61 -14.04 -11.80 -0.33
N ASP A 62 -13.64 -11.97 -1.59
CA ASP A 62 -12.24 -11.81 -1.99
C ASP A 62 -11.75 -10.38 -1.79
N TYR A 63 -12.59 -9.38 -2.07
CA TYR A 63 -12.26 -7.99 -1.82
C TYR A 63 -12.00 -7.73 -0.33
N ILE A 64 -12.91 -8.17 0.55
CA ILE A 64 -12.76 -8.05 2.00
C ILE A 64 -11.48 -8.73 2.48
N ARG A 65 -11.16 -9.92 1.95
CA ARG A 65 -9.92 -10.63 2.31
C ARG A 65 -8.67 -9.80 1.98
N MET A 66 -8.64 -9.13 0.83
CA MET A 66 -7.52 -8.27 0.46
C MET A 66 -7.42 -7.03 1.37
N LEU A 67 -8.56 -6.47 1.78
CA LEU A 67 -8.58 -5.37 2.75
C LEU A 67 -8.06 -5.79 4.13
N TYR A 68 -8.27 -7.04 4.56
CA TYR A 68 -7.70 -7.56 5.82
C TYR A 68 -6.18 -7.74 5.80
N ILE A 69 -5.57 -7.93 4.62
CA ILE A 69 -4.12 -8.07 4.46
C ILE A 69 -3.43 -6.69 4.37
N SER A 70 -4.22 -5.65 4.04
CA SER A 70 -3.77 -4.27 3.89
C SER A 70 -3.47 -3.63 5.24
#